data_AF-A0AAU2Y057-F1
#
_entry.id   AF-A0AAU2Y057-F1
#
_cell.length_a   1.000
_cell.length_b   1.000
_cell.length_c   1.000
_cell.angle_alpha   90.00
_cell.angle_beta   90.00
_cell.angle_gamma   90.00
#
_symmetry.space_group_name_H-M   'P 1'
#
loop_
_entity.id
_entity.type
_entity.pdbx_description
1 polymer ?
#
loop_
_entity_poly.entity_id
_entity_poly.type
_entity_poly.pdbx_seq_one_letter_code
_entity_poly.pdbx_strand_id
1 'polypeptide(L)' 'METIAEALQPAIHDAFTLDHAVPLSRSGDLLDAENARRAHHTCNSARGNRAAGAVSLKASRRW' A
#
# COMPACT_ATOMS: atom_id res chain seq x y z
N MET A 1 -35.52 -7.45 19.22
CA MET A 1 -34.47 -8.23 18.53
C MET A 1 -33.65 -7.26 17.67
N GLU A 2 -32.85 -6.42 18.31
CA GLU A 2 -31.98 -5.49 17.59
C GLU A 2 -30.76 -6.27 17.08
N THR A 3 -30.67 -6.36 15.76
CA THR A 3 -29.46 -6.78 15.07
C THR A 3 -28.34 -5.82 15.43
N ILE A 4 -27.36 -6.28 16.21
CA ILE A 4 -26.08 -5.59 16.34
C ILE A 4 -25.41 -5.76 14.99
N ALA A 5 -25.68 -4.83 14.07
CA ALA A 5 -24.95 -4.71 12.84
C ALA A 5 -23.49 -4.41 13.22
N GLU A 6 -22.69 -5.46 13.10
CA GLU A 6 -21.26 -5.46 12.75
C GLU A 6 -20.64 -4.07 12.80
N ALA A 7 -19.98 -3.77 13.91
CA ALA A 7 -19.25 -2.53 14.06
C ALA A 7 -18.23 -2.39 12.91
N LEU A 8 -18.55 -1.49 11.97
CA LEU A 8 -17.64 -0.61 11.23
C LEU A 8 -16.16 -0.98 11.41
N GLN A 9 -15.58 -1.73 10.46
CA GLN A 9 -14.12 -1.86 10.35
C GLN A 9 -13.54 -0.43 10.21
N PRO A 10 -12.92 0.13 11.26
CA PRO A 10 -12.62 1.54 11.24
C PRO A 10 -11.36 1.75 10.39
N ALA A 11 -11.48 2.62 9.38
CA ALA A 11 -10.40 3.45 8.88
C ALA A 11 -9.13 2.78 8.28
N ILE A 12 -9.02 1.45 8.22
CA ILE A 12 -7.80 0.80 7.67
C ILE A 12 -7.52 1.21 6.23
N HIS A 13 -8.55 1.54 5.43
CA HIS A 13 -8.35 1.97 4.04
C HIS A 13 -7.42 3.19 3.94
N ASP A 14 -7.71 4.21 4.75
CA ASP A 14 -7.03 5.50 4.76
C ASP A 14 -6.00 5.64 5.88
N ALA A 15 -5.78 4.58 6.66
CA ALA A 15 -4.75 4.56 7.69
C ALA A 15 -3.37 4.74 7.06
N PHE A 16 -2.59 5.66 7.62
CA PHE A 16 -1.19 5.84 7.21
C PHE A 16 -0.36 4.63 7.62
N THR A 17 0.44 4.14 6.69
CA THR A 17 1.40 3.04 6.81
C THR A 17 2.76 3.50 6.31
N LEU A 18 3.80 2.78 6.73
CA LEU A 18 5.15 2.95 6.23
C LEU A 18 5.33 2.14 4.93
N ASP A 19 5.84 2.78 3.89
CA ASP A 19 6.17 2.20 2.58
C ASP A 19 7.61 2.55 2.21
N HIS A 20 8.26 1.72 1.40
CA HIS A 20 9.62 1.98 0.91
C HIS A 20 9.57 2.49 -0.54
N ALA A 21 10.26 3.59 -0.84
CA ALA A 21 10.34 4.16 -2.19
C ALA A 21 10.97 3.19 -3.20
N VAL A 22 12.00 2.48 -2.77
CA VAL A 22 12.59 1.31 -3.41
C VAL A 22 12.28 0.10 -2.53
N PRO A 23 11.56 -0.91 -3.05
CA PRO A 23 11.25 -2.09 -2.27
C PRO A 23 12.51 -2.86 -1.82
N LEU A 24 12.44 -3.51 -0.66
CA LEU A 24 13.56 -4.30 -0.10
C LEU A 24 14.05 -5.39 -1.07
N SER A 25 13.13 -6.04 -1.78
CA SER A 25 13.48 -7.05 -2.78
C SER A 25 14.16 -6.50 -4.04
N ARG A 26 14.23 -5.16 -4.19
CA ARG A 26 14.85 -4.45 -5.30
C ARG A 26 16.01 -3.56 -4.82
N SER A 27 16.73 -4.01 -3.81
CA SER A 27 17.88 -3.31 -3.21
C SER A 27 17.55 -2.07 -2.39
N GLY A 28 16.29 -1.89 -1.97
CA GLY A 28 15.95 -0.88 -0.99
C GLY A 28 16.55 -1.20 0.38
N ASP A 29 17.09 -0.20 1.06
CA ASP A 29 17.54 -0.33 2.45
C ASP A 29 16.33 -0.24 3.40
N LEU A 30 16.36 -1.08 4.43
CA LEU A 30 15.35 -1.20 5.48
C LEU A 30 15.39 -0.03 6.47
N LEU A 31 16.57 0.52 6.74
CA LEU A 31 16.78 1.53 7.77
C LEU A 31 17.05 2.93 7.20
N ASP A 32 17.07 3.06 5.87
CA ASP A 32 17.21 4.34 5.21
C ASP A 32 15.92 5.17 5.34
N ALA A 33 16.02 6.24 6.14
CA ALA A 33 14.92 7.17 6.36
C ALA A 33 14.55 7.96 5.08
N GLU A 34 15.47 8.12 4.12
CA GLU A 34 15.18 8.77 2.84
C GLU A 34 14.36 7.85 1.92
N ASN A 35 14.52 6.54 2.08
CA ASN A 35 13.72 5.52 1.39
C ASN A 35 12.32 5.34 2.01
N ALA A 36 12.14 5.71 3.28
CA ALA A 36 10.87 5.60 3.99
C ALA A 36 9.84 6.66 3.56
N ARG A 37 8.62 6.23 3.22
CA ARG A 37 7.51 7.10 2.82
C ARG A 37 6.23 6.76 3.59
N ARG A 38 5.40 7.79 3.82
CA ARG A 38 4.03 7.60 4.31
C ARG A 38 3.10 7.26 3.13
N ALA A 39 2.29 6.23 3.27
CA ALA A 39 1.28 5.86 2.30
C ALA A 39 0.04 5.30 2.99
N HIS A 40 -1.15 5.55 2.45
CA HIS A 40 -2.35 4.87 2.93
C HIS A 40 -2.22 3.37 2.70
N HIS A 41 -2.83 2.56 3.57
CA HIS A 41 -2.80 1.11 3.46
C HIS A 41 -3.20 0.60 2.08
N THR A 42 -4.30 1.10 1.50
CA THR A 42 -4.75 0.64 0.18
C THR A 42 -3.84 1.07 -0.96
N CYS A 43 -3.29 2.29 -0.90
CA CYS A 43 -2.29 2.73 -1.86
C CYS A 43 -1.04 1.86 -1.80
N ASN A 44 -0.60 1.51 -0.59
CA ASN A 44 0.55 0.65 -0.34
C ASN A 44 0.30 -0.77 -0.88
N SER A 45 -0.83 -1.39 -0.53
CA SER A 45 -1.23 -2.70 -1.06
C SER A 45 -1.37 -2.71 -2.59
N ALA A 46 -1.98 -1.67 -3.17
CA ALA A 46 -2.16 -1.55 -4.62
C ALA A 46 -0.84 -1.30 -5.35
N ARG A 47 0.15 -0.67 -4.70
CA ARG A 47 1.50 -0.47 -5.25
C ARG A 47 2.28 -1.78 -5.33
N GLY A 48 2.25 -2.58 -4.27
CA GLY A 48 3.03 -3.81 -4.17
C GLY A 48 4.53 -3.58 -4.40
N ASN A 49 5.21 -4.55 -5.01
CA ASN A 49 6.67 -4.52 -5.19
C ASN A 49 7.16 -3.63 -6.35
N ARG A 50 6.58 -2.44 -6.51
CA ARG A 50 6.95 -1.46 -7.54
C ARG A 50 7.69 -0.29 -6.91
N ALA A 51 8.71 0.25 -7.59
CA ALA A 51 9.37 1.47 -7.17
C ALA A 51 8.43 2.68 -7.33
N ALA A 52 8.61 3.71 -6.51
CA ALA A 52 7.81 4.93 -6.60
C ALA A 52 7.98 5.57 -7.99
N GLY A 53 6.86 5.96 -8.61
CA GLY A 53 6.86 6.54 -9.97
C GLY A 53 6.82 5.51 -11.10
N ALA A 54 6.89 4.20 -10.81
CA ALA A 54 6.65 3.19 -11.83
C ALA A 54 5.17 3.22 -12.24
N VAL A 55 4.91 3.67 -13.48
CA VAL A 55 3.56 3.72 -14.03
C VAL A 55 3.03 2.30 -14.17
N SER A 56 1.86 2.03 -13.58
CA SER A 56 1.13 0.79 -13.86
C SER A 56 0.66 0.88 -15.31
N LEU A 57 1.36 0.21 -16.23
CA LEU A 57 0.83 -0.02 -17.56
C LEU A 57 -0.40 -0.89 -17.37
N LYS A 58 -1.58 -0.31 -17.59
CA LYS A 58 -2.87 -0.98 -17.48
C LYS A 58 -2.97 -2.04 -18.58
N ALA A 59 -2.34 -3.18 -18.38
CA ALA A 59 -2.51 -4.34 -19.24
C ALA A 59 -3.88 -4.94 -18.90
N SER A 60 -4.92 -4.58 -19.65
CA SER A 60 -6.19 -5.30 -19.59
C SER A 60 -5.92 -6.74 -20.04
N ARG A 61 -5.74 -7.66 -19.09
CA ARG A 61 -5.73 -9.08 -19.43
C ARG A 61 -7.14 -9.44 -19.87
N ARG A 62 -7.33 -9.77 -21.15
CA ARG A 62 -8.49 -10.56 -21.58
C ARG A 62 -8.19 -11.98 -21.14
N TRP A 63 -8.82 -12.40 -20.04
CA TRP A 63 -8.82 -13.79 -19.62
C TRP A 63 -9.61 -14.61 -20.64
#